data_AF-A0A918C4G7-F1
#
_entry.id   AF-A0A918C4G7-F1
#
_cell.length_a   1.000
_cell.length_b   1.000
_cell.length_c   1.000
_cell.angle_alpha   90.00
_cell.angle_beta   90.00
_cell.angle_gamma   90.00
#
_symmetry.space_group_name_H-M   'P 1'
#
loop_
_entity.id
_entity.type
_entity.pdbx_description
1 polymer ?
#
loop_
_entity_poly.entity_id
_entity_poly.type
_entity_poly.pdbx_seq_one_letter_code
_entity_poly.pdbx_strand_id
1 'polypeptide(L)'
;MRAYGHETDGVTAVPDEAAWLAAAAKRLLEERRTLAETADWMTENAGPTVSGRSWSPTTLRRRLLNPAIAGLRENAEGELVAGPAEPLVDRETFDALRVLFEENRKGQGTKPRHVHYLSGGTATCALCKQPLTPRSTANGGRGYVCESEGCGKVRISAEPLDEYVGERVVARLAGPKQLKRLAAIRDRFAAEARQGEGFLEELGGHKEELAKAFGARELNLSEFRAAKAALENRRGEAMAAVRRGKALDELPELTPQGIETWWNETAGRQQRRSLVQLTVREVRVGPATVRGSRKFDETRFDIFWR
;
A
#
# COMPACT_ATOMS: atom_id res chain seq x y z
N MET A 1 1.13 -8.59 -32.07
CA MET A 1 0.76 -7.25 -31.56
C MET A 1 2.05 -6.58 -31.11
N ARG A 2 2.38 -5.40 -31.65
CA ARG A 2 3.62 -4.70 -31.31
C ARG A 2 3.61 -4.15 -29.87
N ALA A 3 4.78 -3.85 -29.32
CA ALA A 3 4.91 -3.18 -28.03
C ALA A 3 4.96 -1.67 -28.22
N TYR A 4 4.25 -0.88 -27.41
CA TYR A 4 4.28 0.58 -27.51
C TYR A 4 5.73 1.10 -27.36
N GLY A 5 6.25 1.85 -28.31
CA GLY A 5 7.64 2.32 -28.41
C GLY A 5 8.53 1.49 -29.35
N HIS A 6 8.09 0.30 -29.77
CA HIS A 6 8.79 -0.50 -30.77
C HIS A 6 7.86 -0.91 -31.91
N GLU A 7 8.45 -1.14 -33.07
CA GLU A 7 7.77 -1.66 -34.25
C GLU A 7 7.37 -3.14 -34.10
N THR A 8 6.71 -3.67 -35.12
CA THR A 8 6.23 -5.06 -35.13
C THR A 8 7.36 -6.09 -35.07
N ASP A 9 8.57 -5.71 -35.47
CA ASP A 9 9.79 -6.51 -35.33
C ASP A 9 10.27 -6.62 -33.87
N GLY A 10 9.75 -5.78 -32.96
CA GLY A 10 10.16 -5.73 -31.56
C GLY A 10 11.57 -5.18 -31.35
N VAL A 11 12.18 -4.60 -32.38
CA VAL A 11 13.56 -4.12 -32.39
C VAL A 11 13.62 -2.63 -32.68
N THR A 12 12.99 -2.18 -33.76
CA THR A 12 13.11 -0.79 -34.23
C THR A 12 12.31 0.13 -33.32
N ALA A 13 12.91 1.22 -32.86
CA ALA A 13 12.24 2.21 -32.02
C ALA A 13 11.25 3.05 -32.84
N VAL A 14 10.11 3.38 -32.23
CA VAL A 14 9.15 4.36 -32.77
C VAL A 14 9.43 5.70 -32.08
N PRO A 15 10.06 6.70 -32.74
CA PRO A 15 10.59 7.88 -32.06
C PRO A 15 9.55 8.67 -31.25
N ASP A 16 8.35 8.86 -31.79
CA ASP A 16 7.28 9.60 -31.11
C ASP A 16 6.81 8.87 -29.84
N GLU A 17 6.60 7.56 -29.92
CA GLU A 17 6.20 6.74 -28.77
C GLU A 17 7.32 6.60 -27.73
N ALA A 18 8.57 6.56 -28.19
CA ALA A 18 9.76 6.56 -27.33
C ALA A 18 9.85 7.85 -26.51
N ALA A 19 9.62 9.01 -27.14
CA ALA A 19 9.61 10.31 -26.48
C ALA A 19 8.57 10.37 -25.35
N TRP A 20 7.38 9.81 -25.57
CA TRP A 20 6.34 9.73 -24.53
C TRP A 20 6.72 8.81 -23.36
N LEU A 21 7.39 7.68 -23.62
CA LEU A 21 7.88 6.79 -22.56
C LEU A 21 9.01 7.44 -21.76
N ALA A 22 9.93 8.15 -22.42
CA ALA A 22 10.97 8.92 -21.75
C ALA A 22 10.38 10.06 -20.90
N ALA A 23 9.39 10.79 -21.43
CA ALA A 23 8.68 11.81 -20.69
C ALA A 23 7.90 11.24 -19.50
N ALA A 24 7.26 10.08 -19.65
CA ALA A 24 6.62 9.38 -18.53
C ALA A 24 7.62 8.97 -17.45
N ALA A 25 8.81 8.49 -17.84
CA ALA A 25 9.89 8.16 -16.90
C ALA A 25 10.35 9.40 -16.12
N LYS A 26 10.56 10.53 -16.83
CA LYS A 26 10.91 11.83 -16.24
C LYS A 26 9.88 12.31 -15.22
N ARG A 27 8.59 12.20 -15.55
CA ARG A 27 7.49 12.60 -14.64
C ARG A 27 7.51 11.81 -13.33
N LEU A 28 7.86 10.52 -13.40
CA LEU A 28 7.94 9.66 -12.22
C LEU A 28 9.20 9.90 -11.39
N LEU A 29 10.36 10.05 -12.04
CA LEU A 29 11.66 10.13 -11.37
C LEU A 29 11.99 11.55 -10.88
N GLU A 30 11.76 12.55 -11.72
CA GLU A 30 12.16 13.94 -11.46
C GLU A 30 10.99 14.78 -10.91
N GLU A 31 9.85 14.75 -11.60
CA GLU A 31 8.67 15.54 -11.19
C GLU A 31 7.89 14.91 -10.03
N ARG A 32 8.26 13.69 -9.62
CA ARG A 32 7.66 12.93 -8.51
C ARG A 32 6.14 12.77 -8.62
N ARG A 33 5.62 12.67 -9.84
CA ARG A 33 4.21 12.37 -10.11
C ARG A 33 3.88 10.92 -9.76
N THR A 34 2.61 10.67 -9.47
CA THR A 34 2.15 9.29 -9.24
C THR A 34 2.02 8.53 -10.57
N LEU A 35 2.07 7.20 -10.49
CA LEU A 35 1.82 6.32 -11.64
C LEU A 35 0.40 6.48 -12.21
N ALA A 36 -0.57 6.86 -11.37
CA ALA A 36 -1.94 7.14 -11.79
C ALA A 36 -2.02 8.42 -12.62
N GLU A 37 -1.54 9.55 -12.06
CA GLU A 37 -1.50 10.83 -12.77
C GLU A 37 -0.70 10.75 -14.08
N THR A 38 0.37 9.94 -14.11
CA THR A 38 1.17 9.76 -15.32
C THR A 38 0.42 8.93 -16.38
N ALA A 39 -0.34 7.92 -15.97
CA ALA A 39 -1.16 7.13 -16.90
C ALA A 39 -2.34 7.95 -17.47
N ASP A 40 -2.98 8.78 -16.65
CA ASP A 40 -4.04 9.68 -17.11
C ASP A 40 -3.49 10.70 -18.11
N TRP A 41 -2.36 11.34 -17.78
CA TRP A 41 -1.64 12.24 -18.68
C TRP A 41 -1.23 11.57 -20.01
N MET A 42 -0.74 10.33 -19.98
CA MET A 42 -0.43 9.59 -21.20
C MET A 42 -1.67 9.29 -22.04
N THR A 43 -2.81 9.00 -21.41
CA THR A 43 -4.08 8.79 -22.12
C THR A 43 -4.52 10.05 -22.86
N GLU A 44 -4.34 11.21 -22.23
CA GLU A 44 -4.71 12.51 -22.80
C GLU A 44 -3.75 12.96 -23.91
N ASN A 45 -2.44 12.72 -23.77
CA ASN A 45 -1.42 13.36 -24.60
C ASN A 45 -0.70 12.41 -25.57
N ALA A 46 -0.43 11.17 -25.16
CA ALA A 46 0.34 10.19 -25.95
C ALA A 46 -0.54 9.29 -26.83
N GLY A 47 -1.87 9.45 -26.75
CA GLY A 47 -2.84 8.59 -27.42
C GLY A 47 -3.01 7.22 -26.76
N PRO A 48 -3.93 6.39 -27.28
CA PRO A 48 -4.21 5.08 -26.72
C PRO A 48 -3.01 4.13 -26.86
N THR A 49 -3.00 3.08 -26.03
CA THR A 49 -2.05 1.98 -26.18
C THR A 49 -2.20 1.30 -27.56
N VAL A 50 -1.23 0.48 -27.97
CA VAL A 50 -1.28 -0.31 -29.22
C VAL A 50 -2.56 -1.16 -29.37
N SER A 51 -3.22 -1.48 -28.25
CA SER A 51 -4.49 -2.22 -28.22
C SER A 51 -5.74 -1.35 -28.40
N GLY A 52 -5.60 -0.03 -28.62
CA GLY A 52 -6.68 0.93 -28.70
C GLY A 52 -7.29 1.33 -27.35
N ARG A 53 -6.73 0.86 -26.23
CA ARG A 53 -7.22 1.14 -24.87
C ARG A 53 -6.47 2.31 -24.23
N SER A 54 -7.14 3.06 -23.36
CA SER A 54 -6.51 4.06 -22.49
C SER A 54 -5.37 3.46 -21.66
N TRP A 55 -4.42 4.31 -21.28
CA TRP A 55 -3.36 3.92 -20.36
C TRP A 55 -3.96 3.68 -18.97
N SER A 56 -3.56 2.56 -18.36
CA SER A 56 -3.83 2.29 -16.96
C SER A 56 -2.51 2.26 -16.19
N PRO A 57 -2.50 2.50 -14.86
CA PRO A 57 -1.30 2.39 -14.05
C PRO A 57 -0.60 1.03 -14.23
N THR A 58 -1.40 -0.05 -14.31
CA THR A 58 -0.91 -1.41 -14.53
C THR A 58 -0.21 -1.56 -15.88
N THR A 59 -0.83 -1.06 -16.95
CA THR A 59 -0.29 -1.14 -18.31
C THR A 59 1.00 -0.32 -18.43
N LEU A 60 0.99 0.90 -17.89
CA LEU A 60 2.15 1.79 -17.90
C LEU A 60 3.32 1.20 -17.12
N ARG A 61 3.09 0.73 -15.88
CA ARG A 61 4.12 0.06 -15.07
C ARG A 61 4.71 -1.15 -15.77
N ARG A 62 3.86 -2.00 -16.36
CA ARG A 62 4.32 -3.18 -17.10
C ARG A 62 5.24 -2.79 -18.25
N ARG A 63 4.95 -1.67 -18.92
CA ARG A 63 5.80 -1.20 -20.02
C ARG A 63 7.12 -0.60 -19.53
N LEU A 64 7.07 0.27 -18.52
CA LEU A 64 8.25 0.91 -17.93
C LEU A 64 9.21 -0.06 -17.23
N LEU A 65 8.74 -1.25 -16.84
CA LEU A 65 9.56 -2.31 -16.27
C LEU A 65 10.06 -3.34 -17.29
N ASN A 66 9.70 -3.22 -18.57
CA ASN A 66 10.15 -4.17 -19.58
C ASN A 66 11.61 -3.84 -19.98
N PRO A 67 12.58 -4.77 -19.80
CA PRO A 67 13.98 -4.54 -20.14
C PRO A 67 14.24 -4.03 -21.56
N ALA A 68 13.37 -4.38 -22.52
CA ALA A 68 13.51 -3.97 -23.90
C ALA A 68 13.51 -2.45 -24.08
N ILE A 69 12.89 -1.66 -23.19
CA ILE A 69 12.90 -0.19 -23.31
C ILE A 69 14.29 0.41 -23.10
N ALA A 70 15.21 -0.33 -22.48
CA ALA A 70 16.61 0.06 -22.30
C ALA A 70 17.56 -0.75 -23.21
N GLY A 71 17.02 -1.42 -24.24
CA GLY A 71 17.79 -2.30 -25.10
C GLY A 71 18.35 -3.53 -24.39
N LEU A 72 17.68 -4.00 -23.34
CA LEU A 72 18.10 -5.16 -22.54
C LEU A 72 17.15 -6.35 -22.72
N ARG A 73 17.63 -7.54 -22.36
CA ARG A 73 16.82 -8.75 -22.23
C ARG A 73 17.30 -9.59 -21.04
N GLU A 74 16.43 -10.44 -20.52
CA GLU A 74 16.82 -11.44 -19.52
C GLU A 74 17.43 -12.66 -20.25
N ASN A 75 18.57 -13.17 -19.75
CA ASN A 75 19.15 -14.45 -20.19
C ASN A 75 18.47 -15.64 -19.47
N ALA A 76 18.94 -16.87 -19.73
CA ALA A 76 18.36 -18.08 -19.12
C ALA A 76 18.55 -18.11 -17.59
N GLU A 77 19.56 -17.41 -17.10
CA GLU A 77 19.93 -17.27 -15.70
C GLU A 77 19.20 -16.10 -14.99
N GLY A 78 18.39 -15.33 -15.73
CA GLY A 78 17.62 -14.20 -15.22
C GLY A 78 18.41 -12.88 -15.09
N GLU A 79 19.61 -12.81 -15.65
CA GLU A 79 20.45 -11.61 -15.68
C GLU A 79 20.09 -10.70 -16.85
N LEU A 80 20.17 -9.39 -16.63
CA LEU A 80 19.94 -8.38 -17.67
C LEU A 80 21.18 -8.24 -18.54
N VAL A 81 21.09 -8.71 -19.78
CA VAL A 81 22.13 -8.61 -20.81
C VAL A 81 21.66 -7.72 -21.95
N ALA A 82 22.59 -7.31 -22.83
CA ALA A 82 22.25 -6.58 -24.04
C ALA A 82 21.25 -7.37 -24.90
N GLY A 83 20.16 -6.71 -25.24
CA GLY A 83 19.10 -7.21 -26.09
C GLY A 83 19.19 -6.64 -27.51
N PRO A 84 18.42 -7.18 -28.45
CA PRO A 84 18.41 -6.70 -29.83
C PRO A 84 17.59 -5.41 -30.02
N ALA A 85 16.77 -5.02 -29.04
CA ALA A 85 15.88 -3.87 -29.17
C ALA A 85 16.63 -2.54 -29.06
N GLU A 86 16.23 -1.56 -29.88
CA GLU A 86 16.75 -0.21 -29.78
C GLU A 86 16.30 0.44 -28.46
N PRO A 87 17.22 1.01 -27.66
CA PRO A 87 16.87 1.61 -26.38
C PRO A 87 16.00 2.86 -26.58
N LEU A 88 14.87 2.89 -25.88
CA LEU A 88 13.94 4.03 -25.80
C LEU A 88 14.29 4.99 -24.66
N VAL A 89 14.93 4.45 -23.61
CA VAL A 89 15.51 5.18 -22.49
C VAL A 89 16.90 4.64 -22.22
N ASP A 90 17.76 5.44 -21.57
CA ASP A 90 19.06 4.95 -21.14
C ASP A 90 18.97 3.94 -19.99
N ARG A 91 20.08 3.24 -19.77
CA ARG A 91 20.20 2.21 -18.73
C ARG A 91 19.96 2.77 -17.33
N GLU A 92 20.46 3.98 -17.06
CA GLU A 92 20.39 4.62 -15.75
C GLU A 92 18.94 4.95 -15.37
N THR A 93 18.18 5.50 -16.32
CA THR A 93 16.75 5.78 -16.21
C THR A 93 15.97 4.50 -15.94
N PHE A 94 16.27 3.41 -16.66
CA PHE A 94 15.60 2.12 -16.45
C PHE A 94 15.91 1.53 -15.07
N ASP A 95 17.17 1.55 -14.64
CA ASP A 95 17.56 1.07 -13.32
C ASP A 95 16.90 1.90 -12.20
N ALA A 96 16.82 3.23 -12.38
CA ALA A 96 16.11 4.13 -11.47
C ALA A 96 14.60 3.81 -11.37
N LEU A 97 13.95 3.53 -12.51
CA LEU A 97 12.55 3.07 -12.52
C LEU A 97 12.37 1.75 -11.77
N ARG A 98 13.28 0.79 -11.94
CA ARG A 98 13.24 -0.48 -11.20
C ARG A 98 13.34 -0.26 -9.70
N VAL A 99 14.26 0.59 -9.26
CA VAL A 99 14.41 0.96 -7.83
C VAL A 99 13.13 1.62 -7.32
N LEU A 100 12.61 2.62 -8.03
CA LEU A 100 11.36 3.31 -7.67
C LEU A 100 10.19 2.31 -7.50
N PHE A 101 10.02 1.38 -8.45
CA PHE A 101 8.92 0.42 -8.38
C PHE A 101 9.12 -0.68 -7.33
N GLU A 102 10.35 -1.05 -6.99
CA GLU A 102 10.62 -2.00 -5.90
C GLU A 102 10.45 -1.35 -4.52
N GLU A 103 10.87 -0.09 -4.34
CA GLU A 103 10.59 0.69 -3.13
C GLU A 103 9.08 0.87 -2.92
N ASN A 104 8.36 1.20 -3.99
CA ASN A 104 6.89 1.28 -3.95
C ASN A 104 6.24 -0.08 -3.65
N ARG A 105 6.82 -1.20 -4.09
CA ARG A 105 6.34 -2.54 -3.76
C ARG A 105 6.45 -2.85 -2.26
N LYS A 106 7.52 -2.36 -1.61
CA LYS A 106 7.73 -2.51 -0.16
C LYS A 106 6.75 -1.64 0.65
N GLY A 107 6.30 -0.51 0.11
CA GLY A 107 5.32 0.39 0.76
C GLY A 107 3.85 0.14 0.41
N GLN A 108 3.56 -0.57 -0.69
CA GLN A 108 2.20 -0.83 -1.16
C GLN A 108 1.86 -2.32 -1.10
N GLY A 109 1.26 -2.74 0.01
CA GLY A 109 0.33 -3.86 -0.04
C GLY A 109 -0.73 -3.56 -1.10
N THR A 110 -0.85 -4.43 -2.12
CA THR A 110 -1.87 -4.37 -3.17
C THR A 110 -3.20 -3.92 -2.56
N LYS A 111 -3.83 -2.84 -3.06
CA LYS A 111 -5.16 -2.42 -2.59
C LYS A 111 -6.04 -3.68 -2.57
N PRO A 112 -6.46 -4.17 -1.39
CA PRO A 112 -7.17 -5.43 -1.34
C PRO A 112 -8.47 -5.26 -2.12
N ARG A 113 -8.73 -6.12 -3.11
CA ARG A 113 -10.02 -6.20 -3.81
C ARG A 113 -11.19 -6.34 -2.83
N HIS A 114 -10.90 -6.79 -1.61
CA HIS A 114 -11.80 -6.91 -0.50
C HIS A 114 -11.15 -6.39 0.78
N VAL A 115 -11.80 -5.45 1.47
CA VAL A 115 -11.31 -4.91 2.75
C VAL A 115 -11.67 -5.88 3.88
N HIS A 116 -10.65 -6.29 4.63
CA HIS A 116 -10.72 -7.12 5.83
C HIS A 116 -10.48 -6.24 7.06
N TYR A 117 -11.49 -6.07 7.92
CA TYR A 117 -11.41 -5.14 9.04
C TYR A 117 -10.34 -5.55 10.07
N LEU A 118 -10.15 -6.86 10.24
CA LEU A 118 -9.30 -7.45 11.27
C LEU A 118 -7.93 -7.93 10.74
N SER A 119 -7.53 -7.43 9.57
CA SER A 119 -6.21 -7.66 8.98
C SER A 119 -5.08 -6.92 9.70
N GLY A 120 -3.83 -7.31 9.47
CA GLY A 120 -2.67 -6.62 10.05
C GLY A 120 -2.45 -6.91 11.54
N GLY A 121 -2.86 -8.09 12.00
CA GLY A 121 -2.63 -8.56 13.38
C GLY A 121 -3.80 -8.37 14.34
N THR A 122 -4.89 -7.71 13.95
CA THR A 122 -6.05 -7.54 14.83
C THR A 122 -6.75 -8.87 15.11
N ALA A 123 -6.89 -9.75 14.12
CA ALA A 123 -7.39 -11.11 14.36
C ALA A 123 -6.25 -12.06 14.76
N THR A 124 -6.42 -12.81 15.87
CA THR A 124 -5.44 -13.77 16.38
C THR A 124 -6.06 -15.14 16.61
N CYS A 125 -5.24 -16.19 16.56
CA CYS A 125 -5.66 -17.55 16.86
C CYS A 125 -5.78 -17.78 18.37
N ALA A 126 -6.92 -18.25 18.87
CA ALA A 126 -7.07 -18.58 20.29
C ALA A 126 -6.15 -19.72 20.75
N LEU A 127 -5.77 -20.63 19.85
CA LEU A 127 -4.94 -21.82 20.15
C LEU A 127 -3.45 -21.51 20.20
N CYS A 128 -2.90 -20.89 19.14
CA CYS A 128 -1.45 -20.66 19.02
C CYS A 128 -1.03 -19.18 19.08
N LYS A 129 -1.98 -18.26 19.26
CA LYS A 129 -1.78 -16.80 19.38
C LYS A 129 -1.21 -16.10 18.14
N GLN A 130 -0.85 -16.83 17.10
CA GLN A 130 -0.40 -16.25 15.83
C GLN A 130 -1.51 -15.40 15.18
N PRO A 131 -1.15 -14.31 14.49
CA PRO A 131 -2.08 -13.53 13.68
C PRO A 131 -2.80 -14.41 12.65
N LEU A 132 -4.07 -14.11 12.38
CA LEU A 132 -4.81 -14.74 11.30
C LEU A 132 -4.56 -14.02 9.99
N THR A 133 -4.24 -14.78 8.94
CA THR A 133 -4.04 -14.26 7.59
C THR A 133 -5.38 -14.12 6.87
N PRO A 134 -5.69 -12.95 6.27
CA PRO A 134 -6.86 -12.79 5.43
C PRO A 134 -6.71 -13.60 4.15
N ARG A 135 -7.74 -14.37 3.79
CA ARG A 135 -7.80 -15.18 2.57
C ARG A 135 -9.12 -14.95 1.85
N SER A 136 -9.03 -14.89 0.52
CA SER A 136 -10.19 -14.86 -0.37
C SER A 136 -10.17 -16.10 -1.26
N THR A 137 -11.35 -16.64 -1.57
CA THR A 137 -11.53 -17.74 -2.52
C THR A 137 -11.90 -17.20 -3.90
N ALA A 138 -11.70 -18.01 -4.94
CA ALA A 138 -12.08 -17.66 -6.31
C ALA A 138 -13.57 -17.31 -6.45
N ASN A 139 -14.42 -17.94 -5.63
CA ASN A 139 -15.87 -17.73 -5.61
C ASN A 139 -16.29 -16.52 -4.75
N GLY A 140 -15.35 -15.65 -4.37
CA GLY A 140 -15.62 -14.44 -3.59
C GLY A 140 -15.77 -14.64 -2.07
N GLY A 141 -15.63 -15.87 -1.57
CA GLY A 141 -15.69 -16.15 -0.13
C GLY A 141 -14.45 -15.60 0.58
N ARG A 142 -14.64 -14.96 1.73
CA ARG A 142 -13.56 -14.31 2.49
C ARG A 142 -13.45 -14.90 3.88
N GLY A 143 -12.24 -15.03 4.40
CA GLY A 143 -12.01 -15.59 5.72
C GLY A 143 -10.70 -15.15 6.36
N TYR A 144 -10.63 -15.33 7.67
CA TYR A 144 -9.41 -15.25 8.44
C TYR A 144 -8.96 -16.68 8.76
N VAL A 145 -7.70 -16.99 8.48
CA VAL A 145 -7.15 -18.34 8.59
C VAL A 145 -5.88 -18.30 9.42
N CYS A 146 -5.75 -19.23 10.36
CA CYS A 146 -4.48 -19.52 10.99
C CYS A 146 -3.72 -20.44 10.04
N GLU A 147 -2.68 -19.92 9.38
CA GLU A 147 -1.92 -20.66 8.38
C GLU A 147 -0.99 -21.71 9.01
N SER A 148 -0.28 -22.45 8.17
CA SER A 148 0.62 -23.54 8.58
C SER A 148 1.82 -23.07 9.40
N GLU A 149 2.25 -21.80 9.24
CA GLU A 149 3.23 -21.18 10.14
C GLU A 149 2.67 -21.00 11.57
N GLY A 150 1.34 -21.04 11.71
CA GLY A 150 0.64 -21.21 12.98
C GLY A 150 0.15 -22.66 13.16
N CYS A 151 -1.10 -22.84 13.58
CA CYS A 151 -1.65 -24.17 13.88
C CYS A 151 -2.48 -24.79 12.75
N GLY A 152 -2.85 -24.06 11.69
CA GLY A 152 -3.71 -24.59 10.61
C GLY A 152 -5.17 -24.89 10.99
N LYS A 153 -5.55 -24.80 12.27
CA LYS A 153 -6.82 -25.35 12.81
C LYS A 153 -7.96 -24.33 12.93
N VAL A 154 -7.67 -23.04 12.77
CA VAL A 154 -8.67 -21.97 12.95
C VAL A 154 -8.97 -21.30 11.62
N ARG A 155 -10.25 -21.30 11.26
CA ARG A 155 -10.80 -20.52 10.15
C ARG A 155 -12.15 -19.93 10.56
N ILE A 156 -12.40 -18.69 10.15
CA ILE A 156 -13.69 -18.02 10.31
C ILE A 156 -14.00 -17.18 9.07
N SER A 157 -15.28 -17.05 8.73
CA SER A 157 -15.71 -16.20 7.61
C SER A 157 -15.49 -14.73 7.95
N ALA A 158 -14.87 -13.98 7.05
CA ALA A 158 -14.46 -12.61 7.33
C ALA A 158 -15.64 -11.65 7.32
N GLU A 159 -16.59 -11.84 6.40
CA GLU A 159 -17.74 -10.94 6.25
C GLU A 159 -18.64 -10.86 7.49
N PRO A 160 -19.18 -11.98 8.02
CA PRO A 160 -20.00 -11.91 9.21
C PRO A 160 -19.20 -11.49 10.46
N LEU A 161 -17.91 -11.83 10.54
CA LEU A 161 -17.07 -11.40 11.66
C LEU A 161 -16.80 -9.89 11.61
N ASP A 162 -16.46 -9.36 10.43
CA ASP A 162 -16.19 -7.94 10.23
C ASP A 162 -17.44 -7.11 10.54
N GLU A 163 -18.63 -7.55 10.10
CA GLU A 163 -19.89 -6.86 10.37
C GLU A 163 -20.21 -6.89 11.88
N TYR A 164 -20.14 -8.06 12.50
CA TYR A 164 -20.39 -8.22 13.93
C TYR A 164 -19.47 -7.33 14.79
N VAL A 165 -18.17 -7.35 14.50
CA VAL A 165 -17.22 -6.50 15.23
C VAL A 165 -17.48 -5.02 14.95
N GLY A 166 -17.82 -4.66 13.72
CA GLY A 166 -18.17 -3.31 13.32
C GLY A 166 -19.37 -2.75 14.09
N GLU A 167 -20.48 -3.48 14.16
CA GLU A 167 -21.67 -3.08 14.92
C GLU A 167 -21.35 -2.88 16.41
N ARG A 168 -20.53 -3.75 17.00
CA ARG A 168 -20.11 -3.61 18.40
C ARG A 168 -19.14 -2.45 18.62
N VAL A 169 -18.34 -2.08 17.62
CA VAL A 169 -17.55 -0.84 17.65
C VAL A 169 -18.46 0.38 17.71
N VAL A 170 -19.46 0.47 16.82
CA VAL A 170 -20.44 1.58 16.82
C VAL A 170 -21.18 1.65 18.15
N ALA A 171 -21.76 0.53 18.61
CA ALA A 171 -22.47 0.48 19.88
C ALA A 171 -21.58 0.87 21.07
N ARG A 172 -20.31 0.47 21.08
CA ARG A 172 -19.34 0.84 22.12
C ARG A 172 -19.01 2.33 22.10
N LEU A 173 -18.93 2.93 20.91
CA LEU A 173 -18.67 4.36 20.72
C LEU A 173 -19.90 5.23 21.01
N ALA A 174 -21.07 4.66 21.30
CA ALA A 174 -22.17 5.44 21.88
C ALA A 174 -21.84 5.92 23.32
N GLY A 175 -20.88 5.29 24.00
CA GLY A 175 -20.44 5.68 25.34
C GLY A 175 -19.54 6.92 25.35
N PRO A 176 -19.84 7.97 26.17
CA PRO A 176 -19.03 9.19 26.22
C PRO A 176 -17.56 8.99 26.57
N LYS A 177 -17.26 8.01 27.45
CA LYS A 177 -15.88 7.68 27.84
C LYS A 177 -15.08 7.13 26.65
N GLN A 178 -15.71 6.34 25.80
CA GLN A 178 -15.09 5.71 24.64
C GLN A 178 -14.87 6.74 23.53
N LEU A 179 -15.82 7.65 23.30
CA LEU A 179 -15.64 8.78 22.38
C LEU A 179 -14.49 9.68 22.78
N LYS A 180 -14.40 10.05 24.07
CA LYS A 180 -13.26 10.83 24.59
C LYS A 180 -11.92 10.13 24.35
N ARG A 181 -11.89 8.80 24.49
CA ARG A 181 -10.68 8.00 24.21
C ARG A 181 -10.33 8.01 22.72
N LEU A 182 -11.31 7.85 21.84
CA LEU A 182 -11.11 7.92 20.39
C LEU A 182 -10.62 9.31 19.98
N ALA A 183 -11.19 10.38 20.53
CA ALA A 183 -10.75 11.75 20.30
C ALA A 183 -9.27 11.94 20.70
N ALA A 184 -8.86 11.46 21.88
CA ALA A 184 -7.46 11.53 22.31
C ALA A 184 -6.50 10.76 21.37
N ILE A 185 -6.91 9.60 20.85
CA ILE A 185 -6.13 8.84 19.86
C ILE A 185 -6.03 9.62 18.55
N ARG A 186 -7.16 10.18 18.09
CA ARG A 186 -7.21 11.01 16.88
C ARG A 186 -6.27 12.21 17.00
N ASP A 187 -6.35 12.95 18.09
CA ASP A 187 -5.55 14.16 18.30
C ASP A 187 -4.05 13.84 18.36
N ARG A 188 -3.67 12.72 18.99
CA ARG A 188 -2.29 12.23 19.00
C ARG A 188 -1.80 11.91 17.58
N PHE A 189 -2.56 11.14 16.81
CA PHE A 189 -2.15 10.77 15.45
C PHE A 189 -2.17 11.95 14.48
N ALA A 190 -3.06 12.92 14.67
CA ALA A 190 -3.02 14.18 13.95
C ALA A 190 -1.74 14.98 14.28
N ALA A 191 -1.30 14.99 15.54
CA ALA A 191 -0.02 15.61 15.91
C ALA A 191 1.18 14.87 15.30
N GLU A 192 1.20 13.53 15.34
CA GLU A 192 2.23 12.72 14.68
C GLU A 192 2.25 12.96 13.15
N ALA A 193 1.09 13.11 12.52
CA ALA A 193 0.97 13.42 11.10
C ALA A 193 1.56 14.79 10.76
N ARG A 194 1.25 15.83 11.54
CA ARG A 194 1.85 17.17 11.36
C ARG A 194 3.36 17.16 11.51
N GLN A 195 3.89 16.41 12.48
CA GLN A 195 5.34 16.22 12.63
C GLN A 195 5.95 15.50 11.42
N GLY A 196 5.25 14.49 10.91
CA GLY A 196 5.65 13.78 9.70
C GLY A 196 5.65 14.68 8.46
N GLU A 197 4.64 15.53 8.29
CA GLU A 197 4.56 16.52 7.21
C GLU A 197 5.75 17.48 7.25
N GLY A 198 6.03 18.11 8.39
CA GLY A 198 7.19 19.00 8.55
C GLY A 198 8.51 18.29 8.24
N PHE A 199 8.70 17.06 8.73
CA PHE A 199 9.89 16.28 8.40
C PHE A 199 10.03 15.98 6.90
N LEU A 200 8.91 15.69 6.20
CA LEU A 200 8.91 15.41 4.78
C LEU A 200 9.19 16.66 3.93
N GLU A 201 8.75 17.82 4.37
CA GLU A 201 9.08 19.12 3.77
C GLU A 201 10.58 19.43 3.91
N GLU A 202 11.16 19.19 5.10
CA GLU A 202 12.58 19.41 5.39
C GLU A 202 13.51 18.32 4.83
N LEU A 203 12.97 17.18 4.38
CA LEU A 203 13.74 16.01 3.95
C LEU A 203 14.76 16.34 2.84
N GLY A 204 14.44 17.27 1.95
CA GLY A 204 15.36 17.74 0.92
C GLY A 204 16.62 18.38 1.51
N GLY A 205 16.44 19.26 2.51
CA GLY A 205 17.54 19.91 3.23
C GLY A 205 18.40 18.92 3.99
N HIS A 206 17.80 17.96 4.70
CA HIS A 206 18.54 16.90 5.39
C HIS A 206 19.40 16.05 4.43
N LYS A 207 18.92 15.78 3.21
CA LYS A 207 19.69 15.05 2.18
C LYS A 207 20.86 15.88 1.65
N GLU A 208 20.65 17.18 1.45
CA GLU A 208 21.70 18.08 0.99
C GLU A 208 22.81 18.26 2.05
N GLU A 209 22.44 18.44 3.32
CA GLU A 209 23.37 18.53 4.44
C GLU A 209 24.23 17.26 4.56
N LEU A 210 23.60 16.08 4.48
CA LEU A 210 24.31 14.81 4.50
C LEU A 210 25.28 14.66 3.32
N ALA A 211 24.91 15.13 2.13
CA ALA A 211 25.78 15.11 0.95
C ALA A 211 26.96 16.08 1.10
N LYS A 212 26.76 17.28 1.66
CA LYS A 212 27.81 18.26 1.94
C LYS A 212 28.83 17.72 2.95
N ALA A 213 28.38 17.13 4.06
CA ALA A 213 29.26 16.55 5.06
C ALA A 213 30.13 15.41 4.50
N PHE A 214 29.58 14.57 3.62
CA PHE A 214 30.35 13.55 2.91
C PHE A 214 31.35 14.15 1.91
N GLY A 215 30.94 15.15 1.12
CA GLY A 215 31.80 15.87 0.19
C GLY A 215 32.97 16.59 0.87
N ALA A 216 32.74 17.15 2.05
CA ALA A 216 33.74 17.78 2.91
C ALA A 216 34.66 16.78 3.63
N ARG A 217 34.43 15.47 3.46
CA ARG A 217 35.13 14.37 4.15
C ARG A 217 35.00 14.40 5.68
N GLU A 218 33.95 15.03 6.19
CA GLU A 218 33.58 14.97 7.62
C GLU A 218 33.00 13.59 7.98
N LEU A 219 32.42 12.90 6.99
CA LEU A 219 31.92 11.54 7.10
C LEU A 219 32.68 10.62 6.16
N ASN A 220 32.97 9.40 6.63
CA ASN A 220 33.40 8.32 5.76
C ASN A 220 32.21 7.62 5.08
N LEU A 221 32.49 6.72 4.13
CA LEU A 221 31.45 6.03 3.35
C LEU A 221 30.52 5.16 4.21
N SER A 222 31.03 4.56 5.29
CA SER A 222 30.23 3.73 6.19
C SER A 222 29.26 4.59 7.00
N GLU A 223 29.73 5.71 7.53
CA GLU A 223 28.93 6.67 8.28
C GLU A 223 27.84 7.29 7.40
N PHE A 224 28.19 7.70 6.17
CA PHE A 224 27.23 8.20 5.20
C PHE A 224 26.12 7.18 4.90
N ARG A 225 26.48 5.91 4.68
CA ARG A 225 25.49 4.84 4.43
C ARG A 225 24.56 4.63 5.63
N ALA A 226 25.12 4.61 6.84
CA ALA A 226 24.33 4.50 8.08
C ALA A 226 23.37 5.69 8.25
N ALA A 227 23.86 6.92 8.07
CA ALA A 227 23.04 8.14 8.17
C ALA A 227 21.94 8.17 7.10
N LYS A 228 22.27 7.81 5.85
CA LYS A 228 21.29 7.69 4.76
C LYS A 228 20.20 6.66 5.10
N ALA A 229 20.58 5.49 5.61
CA ALA A 229 19.62 4.46 5.99
C ALA A 229 18.69 4.94 7.14
N ALA A 230 19.24 5.61 8.15
CA ALA A 230 18.45 6.19 9.23
C ALA A 230 17.46 7.25 8.72
N LEU A 231 17.90 8.12 7.80
CA LEU A 231 17.05 9.15 7.21
C LEU A 231 15.91 8.54 6.37
N GLU A 232 16.20 7.50 5.60
CA GLU A 232 15.20 6.76 4.81
C GLU A 232 14.20 6.00 5.69
N ASN A 233 14.65 5.42 6.81
CA ASN A 233 13.74 4.83 7.81
C ASN A 233 12.79 5.87 8.39
N ARG A 234 13.33 7.03 8.79
CA ARG A 234 12.54 8.13 9.35
C ARG A 234 11.56 8.72 8.32
N ARG A 235 11.95 8.77 7.04
CA ARG A 235 11.04 9.08 5.92
C ARG A 235 9.87 8.10 5.88
N GLY A 236 10.14 6.80 5.99
CA GLY A 236 9.10 5.77 6.03
C GLY A 236 8.14 5.94 7.21
N GLU A 237 8.67 6.22 8.40
CA GLU A 237 7.88 6.49 9.61
C GLU A 237 7.00 7.74 9.46
N ALA A 238 7.58 8.83 8.94
CA ALA A 238 6.87 10.07 8.67
C ALA A 238 5.73 9.86 7.66
N MET A 239 5.99 9.22 6.52
CA MET A 239 4.95 8.87 5.54
C MET A 239 3.84 8.02 6.15
N ALA A 240 4.18 7.06 6.99
CA ALA A 240 3.21 6.22 7.68
C ALA A 240 2.36 7.03 8.68
N ALA A 241 2.96 7.98 9.41
CA ALA A 241 2.24 8.89 10.30
C ALA A 241 1.27 9.80 9.54
N VAL A 242 1.73 10.44 8.45
CA VAL A 242 0.88 11.27 7.58
C VAL A 242 -0.31 10.48 7.03
N ARG A 243 -0.06 9.26 6.55
CA ARG A 243 -1.13 8.39 6.05
C ARG A 243 -2.14 8.03 7.12
N ARG A 244 -1.71 7.80 8.37
CA ARG A 244 -2.61 7.56 9.51
C ARG A 244 -3.43 8.80 9.86
N GLY A 245 -2.82 9.98 9.85
CA GLY A 245 -3.51 11.26 10.08
C GLY A 245 -4.64 11.48 9.06
N LYS A 246 -4.34 11.35 7.77
CA LYS A 246 -5.36 11.49 6.70
C LYS A 246 -6.54 10.53 6.86
N ALA A 247 -6.26 9.28 7.26
CA ALA A 247 -7.33 8.30 7.49
C ALA A 247 -8.25 8.66 8.69
N LEU A 248 -7.79 9.53 9.58
CA LEU A 248 -8.58 10.04 10.71
C LEU A 248 -9.36 11.31 10.38
N ASP A 249 -8.87 12.14 9.45
CA ASP A 249 -9.59 13.32 8.98
C ASP A 249 -10.91 12.93 8.28
N GLU A 250 -10.99 11.68 7.79
CA GLU A 250 -12.20 11.09 7.22
C GLU A 250 -13.26 10.66 8.27
N LEU A 251 -12.94 10.75 9.57
CA LEU A 251 -13.92 10.46 10.63
C LEU A 251 -14.94 11.60 10.75
N PRO A 252 -16.20 11.29 11.09
CA PRO A 252 -17.23 12.30 11.28
C PRO A 252 -16.99 13.07 12.58
N GLU A 253 -17.90 13.99 12.89
CA GLU A 253 -18.01 14.53 14.24
C GLU A 253 -18.13 13.38 15.26
N LEU A 254 -17.30 13.42 16.31
CA LEU A 254 -17.19 12.34 17.31
C LEU A 254 -18.31 12.40 18.35
N THR A 255 -19.54 12.30 17.87
CA THR A 255 -20.75 12.14 18.68
C THR A 255 -21.35 10.74 18.45
N PRO A 256 -22.17 10.21 19.38
CA PRO A 256 -22.82 8.91 19.18
C PRO A 256 -23.60 8.85 17.86
N GLN A 257 -24.44 9.87 17.61
CA GLN A 257 -25.25 9.97 16.40
C GLN A 257 -24.39 10.18 15.14
N GLY A 258 -23.36 11.04 15.23
CA GLY A 258 -22.45 11.29 14.11
C GLY A 258 -21.72 10.02 13.65
N ILE A 259 -21.24 9.20 14.58
CA ILE A 259 -20.58 7.92 14.28
C ILE A 259 -21.57 6.90 13.69
N GLU A 260 -22.77 6.80 14.25
CA GLU A 260 -23.79 5.86 13.76
C GLU A 260 -24.26 6.20 12.34
N THR A 261 -24.65 7.46 12.09
CA THR A 261 -25.07 7.94 10.76
C THR A 261 -23.94 7.77 9.75
N TRP A 262 -22.72 8.20 10.10
CA TRP A 262 -21.57 8.02 9.23
C TRP A 262 -21.31 6.56 8.90
N TRP A 263 -21.36 5.65 9.88
CA TRP A 263 -21.14 4.23 9.66
C TRP A 263 -22.14 3.67 8.65
N ASN A 264 -23.43 3.96 8.82
CA ASN A 264 -24.51 3.40 8.03
C ASN A 264 -24.62 4.01 6.63
N GLU A 265 -24.41 5.32 6.50
CA GLU A 265 -24.78 6.07 5.30
C GLU A 265 -23.60 6.51 4.44
N THR A 266 -22.44 6.80 5.05
CA THR A 266 -21.30 7.44 4.35
C THR A 266 -20.06 6.55 4.27
N ALA A 267 -19.76 5.82 5.33
CA ALA A 267 -18.48 5.17 5.51
C ALA A 267 -18.27 3.99 4.55
N GLY A 268 -17.28 4.11 3.67
CA GLY A 268 -16.79 3.00 2.87
C GLY A 268 -16.10 1.92 3.71
N ARG A 269 -15.92 0.72 3.15
CA ARG A 269 -15.31 -0.42 3.87
C ARG A 269 -13.92 -0.10 4.48
N GLN A 270 -13.11 0.71 3.80
CA GLN A 270 -11.78 1.09 4.28
C GLN A 270 -11.86 2.03 5.50
N GLN A 271 -12.80 2.96 5.50
CA GLN A 271 -13.06 3.87 6.61
C GLN A 271 -13.58 3.11 7.83
N ARG A 272 -14.55 2.22 7.62
CA ARG A 272 -15.05 1.29 8.65
C ARG A 272 -13.92 0.47 9.27
N ARG A 273 -13.03 -0.09 8.43
CA ARG A 273 -11.82 -0.79 8.89
C ARG A 273 -10.94 0.10 9.77
N SER A 274 -10.66 1.34 9.37
CA SER A 274 -9.86 2.26 10.15
C SER A 274 -10.46 2.48 11.54
N LEU A 275 -11.76 2.76 11.63
CA LEU A 275 -12.45 2.93 12.91
C LEU A 275 -12.38 1.67 13.79
N VAL A 276 -12.57 0.49 13.19
CA VAL A 276 -12.43 -0.80 13.88
C VAL A 276 -11.02 -0.97 14.44
N GLN A 277 -9.97 -0.72 13.65
CA GLN A 277 -8.57 -0.90 14.09
C GLN A 277 -8.12 0.11 15.17
N LEU A 278 -8.75 1.28 15.22
CA LEU A 278 -8.54 2.28 16.26
C LEU A 278 -9.23 1.94 17.58
N THR A 279 -10.30 1.13 17.54
CA THR A 279 -11.12 0.82 18.71
C THR A 279 -10.81 -0.57 19.27
N VAL A 280 -10.49 -1.51 18.39
CA VAL A 280 -10.23 -2.92 18.71
C VAL A 280 -8.74 -3.17 18.80
N ARG A 281 -8.31 -3.81 19.89
CA ARG A 281 -6.93 -4.23 20.11
C ARG A 281 -6.68 -5.59 19.49
N GLU A 282 -7.57 -6.55 19.77
CA GLU A 282 -7.45 -7.94 19.35
C GLU A 282 -8.86 -8.55 19.21
N VAL A 283 -9.08 -9.37 18.20
CA VAL A 283 -10.20 -10.30 18.09
C VAL A 283 -9.62 -11.71 18.08
N ARG A 284 -9.81 -12.43 19.18
CA ARG A 284 -9.23 -13.75 19.35
C ARG A 284 -10.22 -14.81 18.91
N VAL A 285 -9.87 -15.60 17.90
CA VAL A 285 -10.78 -16.56 17.27
C VAL A 285 -10.38 -18.00 17.57
N GLY A 286 -11.34 -18.77 18.09
CA GLY A 286 -11.27 -20.19 18.39
C GLY A 286 -11.67 -21.11 17.23
N PRO A 287 -11.44 -22.43 17.39
CA PRO A 287 -11.78 -23.44 16.40
C PRO A 287 -13.29 -23.54 16.19
N ALA A 288 -13.70 -24.17 15.08
CA ALA A 288 -15.11 -24.47 14.83
C ALA A 288 -15.61 -25.48 15.86
N THR A 289 -16.74 -25.17 16.49
CA THR A 289 -17.44 -26.01 17.47
C THR A 289 -18.07 -27.23 16.81
N VAL A 290 -18.59 -27.07 15.58
CA VAL A 290 -19.25 -28.13 14.80
C VAL A 290 -18.59 -28.27 13.43
N ARG A 291 -18.12 -29.49 13.11
CA ARG A 291 -17.53 -29.80 11.81
C ARG A 291 -18.57 -29.66 10.69
N GLY A 292 -18.22 -28.94 9.63
CA GLY A 292 -19.08 -28.77 8.44
C GLY A 292 -20.23 -27.77 8.59
N SER A 293 -20.41 -27.16 9.76
CA SER A 293 -21.42 -26.11 9.94
C SER A 293 -21.06 -24.88 9.10
N ARG A 294 -22.07 -24.33 8.41
CA ARG A 294 -21.98 -23.05 7.68
C ARG A 294 -22.51 -21.87 8.49
N LYS A 295 -23.05 -22.11 9.70
CA LYS A 295 -23.58 -21.05 10.56
C LYS A 295 -22.44 -20.23 11.17
N PHE A 296 -22.64 -18.92 11.25
CA PHE A 296 -21.76 -18.06 12.03
C PHE A 296 -22.01 -18.31 13.51
N ASP A 297 -20.93 -18.52 14.27
CA ASP A 297 -20.99 -18.88 15.68
C ASP A 297 -20.21 -17.85 16.48
N GLU A 298 -20.95 -17.00 17.19
CA GLU A 298 -20.45 -15.88 17.99
C GLU A 298 -19.67 -16.33 19.22
N THR A 299 -19.87 -17.58 19.68
CA THR A 299 -19.17 -18.11 20.87
C THR A 299 -17.71 -18.44 20.58
N ARG A 300 -17.31 -18.36 19.31
CA ARG A 300 -15.96 -18.72 18.85
C ARG A 300 -14.96 -17.59 18.94
N PHE A 301 -15.33 -16.39 19.35
CA PHE A 301 -14.37 -15.30 19.38
C PHE A 301 -14.65 -14.30 20.49
N ASP A 302 -13.56 -13.70 20.99
CA ASP A 302 -13.60 -12.65 22.00
C ASP A 302 -13.02 -11.36 21.43
N ILE A 303 -13.66 -10.23 21.73
CA ILE A 303 -13.20 -8.90 21.32
C ILE A 303 -12.50 -8.22 22.50
N PHE A 304 -11.22 -7.92 22.33
CA PHE A 304 -10.42 -7.14 23.27
C PHE A 304 -10.29 -5.71 22.75
N TRP A 305 -10.81 -4.77 23.53
CA TRP A 305 -10.83 -3.35 23.20
C TRP A 305 -9.52 -2.67 23.53
N ARG A 306 -9.21 -1.56 22.84
CA ARG A 306 -8.12 -0.68 23.24
C ARG A 306 -8.46 0.06 24.51
#